data_AF-A0A7V2QGE2-F1
#
_entry.id   AF-A0A7V2QGE2-F1
#
_cell.length_a   1.000
_cell.length_b   1.000
_cell.length_c   1.000
_cell.angle_alpha   90.00
_cell.angle_beta   90.00
_cell.angle_gamma   90.00
#
_symmetry.space_group_name_H-M   'P 1'
#
loop_
_entity.id
_entity.type
_entity.pdbx_description
1 polymer ?
#
loop_
_entity_poly.entity_id
_entity_poly.type
_entity_poly.pdbx_seq_one_letter_code
_entity_poly.pdbx_strand_id
1 'polypeptide(L)'
;MWGSKPFARRVLDGLLAVLCWVAGLEWLMAIVAAPLLVFPTVRPLWTAGALALLVILWLLRWMVRREPWPVTPFNGALLLFALMVPVGIWASAVPEVTVPEAVRVLLGLIAFRAVSFAVRDRRGLALAVLAFCLLGALITTVGLLGARWSAKVPVLGALGGRVPHLIETLPEDQGTPGVNPNHLAGMLTLYLPLALALVVGWPLARRVTAGPAAALLPSLAFLALVAGTLLLTQSR
;
A
#
# COMPACT_ATOMS: atom_id res chain seq x y z
N MET A 1 -17.20 -56.13 -9.96
CA MET A 1 -16.14 -55.25 -9.41
C MET A 1 -16.39 -53.83 -9.90
N TRP A 2 -17.28 -53.14 -9.18
CA TRP A 2 -17.79 -51.80 -9.47
C TRP A 2 -17.38 -50.87 -8.32
N GLY A 3 -17.09 -49.61 -8.61
CA GLY A 3 -17.77 -48.54 -7.86
C GLY A 3 -17.02 -47.59 -6.91
N SER A 4 -15.71 -47.66 -6.66
CA SER A 4 -15.10 -46.75 -5.64
C SER A 4 -14.40 -45.49 -6.15
N LYS A 5 -14.15 -45.34 -7.47
CA LYS A 5 -13.38 -44.20 -8.02
C LYS A 5 -14.12 -42.86 -8.19
N PRO A 6 -15.46 -42.75 -8.36
CA PRO A 6 -16.10 -41.45 -8.61
C PRO A 6 -16.28 -40.58 -7.36
N PHE A 7 -16.14 -41.16 -6.16
CA PHE A 7 -16.20 -40.41 -4.90
C PHE A 7 -14.85 -39.74 -4.60
N ALA A 8 -13.75 -40.48 -4.67
CA ALA A 8 -12.40 -39.94 -4.43
C ALA A 8 -12.04 -38.80 -5.39
N ARG A 9 -12.44 -38.90 -6.67
CA ARG A 9 -12.22 -37.82 -7.65
C ARG A 9 -13.01 -36.56 -7.33
N ARG A 10 -14.29 -36.68 -6.96
CA ARG A 10 -15.12 -35.53 -6.55
C ARG A 10 -14.60 -34.83 -5.30
N VAL A 11 -14.10 -35.59 -4.33
CA VAL A 11 -13.46 -35.02 -3.13
C VAL A 11 -12.18 -34.26 -3.51
N LEU A 12 -11.35 -34.81 -4.40
CA LEU A 12 -10.14 -34.15 -4.88
C LEU A 12 -10.44 -32.86 -5.65
N ASP A 13 -11.45 -32.89 -6.54
CA ASP A 13 -11.87 -31.74 -7.34
C ASP A 13 -12.45 -30.64 -6.44
N GLY A 14 -13.24 -31.02 -5.42
CA GLY A 14 -13.75 -30.10 -4.40
C GLY A 14 -12.63 -29.46 -3.59
N LEU A 15 -11.64 -30.24 -3.15
CA LEU A 15 -10.47 -29.71 -2.43
C LEU A 15 -9.66 -28.75 -3.29
N LEU A 16 -9.39 -29.09 -4.56
CA LEU A 16 -8.68 -28.21 -5.49
C LEU A 16 -9.44 -26.91 -5.75
N ALA A 17 -10.77 -26.96 -5.85
CA ALA A 17 -11.60 -25.76 -6.00
C ALA A 17 -11.49 -24.83 -4.78
N VAL A 18 -11.52 -25.40 -3.57
CA VAL A 18 -11.34 -24.65 -2.32
C VAL A 18 -9.93 -24.03 -2.26
N LEU A 19 -8.88 -24.80 -2.58
CA LEU A 19 -7.50 -24.28 -2.58
C LEU A 19 -7.31 -23.17 -3.62
N CYS A 20 -7.91 -23.30 -4.81
CA CYS A 20 -7.92 -22.26 -5.83
C CYS A 20 -8.63 -20.98 -5.38
N TRP A 21 -9.71 -21.12 -4.61
CA TRP A 21 -10.47 -20.01 -4.05
C TRP A 21 -9.69 -19.31 -2.92
N VAL A 22 -9.10 -20.08 -1.99
CA VAL A 22 -8.24 -19.56 -0.93
C VAL A 22 -7.03 -18.82 -1.49
N ALA A 23 -6.38 -19.36 -2.53
CA ALA A 23 -5.29 -18.68 -3.22
C ALA A 23 -5.74 -17.38 -3.93
N GLY A 24 -7.04 -17.21 -4.20
CA GLY A 24 -7.63 -15.98 -4.72
C GLY A 24 -7.86 -14.89 -3.67
N LEU A 25 -7.87 -15.24 -2.37
CA LEU A 25 -8.07 -14.32 -1.25
C LEU A 25 -6.77 -13.70 -0.71
N GLU A 26 -5.66 -13.89 -1.42
CA GLU A 26 -4.34 -13.37 -1.06
C GLU A 26 -4.35 -11.85 -0.77
N TRP A 27 -5.10 -11.07 -1.55
CA TRP A 27 -5.23 -9.62 -1.37
C TRP A 27 -5.96 -9.26 -0.06
N LEU A 28 -6.97 -10.05 0.33
CA LEU A 28 -7.71 -9.83 1.57
C LEU A 28 -6.81 -10.13 2.77
N MET A 29 -6.03 -11.21 2.69
CA MET A 29 -5.07 -11.56 3.73
C MET A 29 -3.97 -10.52 3.86
N ALA A 30 -3.50 -9.94 2.76
CA ALA A 30 -2.56 -8.82 2.79
C ALA A 30 -3.14 -7.60 3.51
N ILE A 31 -4.41 -7.27 3.29
CA ILE A 31 -5.09 -6.16 3.99
C ILE A 31 -5.24 -6.45 5.48
N VAL A 32 -5.63 -7.67 5.85
CA VAL A 32 -5.77 -8.07 7.27
C VAL A 32 -4.41 -8.10 7.97
N ALA A 33 -3.34 -8.49 7.28
CA ALA A 33 -1.98 -8.51 7.80
C ALA A 33 -1.34 -7.11 7.87
N ALA A 34 -1.79 -6.16 7.04
CA ALA A 34 -1.23 -4.81 6.98
C ALA A 34 -1.11 -4.11 8.35
N PRO A 35 -2.15 -4.03 9.22
CA PRO A 35 -2.00 -3.36 10.52
C PRO A 35 -0.94 -4.00 11.42
N LEU A 36 -0.77 -5.33 11.35
CA LEU A 36 0.27 -6.04 12.10
C LEU A 36 1.68 -5.75 11.53
N LEU A 37 1.78 -5.63 10.22
CA LEU A 37 3.03 -5.36 9.49
C LEU A 37 3.45 -3.89 9.53
N VAL A 38 2.50 -2.97 9.72
CA VAL A 38 2.76 -1.53 9.92
C VAL A 38 3.33 -1.27 11.31
N PHE A 39 2.94 -2.07 12.31
CA PHE A 39 3.40 -1.97 13.70
C PHE A 39 4.01 -3.30 14.19
N PRO A 40 5.12 -3.76 13.57
CA PRO A 40 5.72 -5.06 13.85
C PRO A 40 6.11 -5.24 15.33
N THR A 41 6.44 -4.16 16.03
CA THR A 41 6.92 -4.19 17.42
C THR A 41 5.82 -4.36 18.47
N VAL A 42 4.56 -4.05 18.15
CA VAL A 42 3.44 -4.11 19.12
C VAL A 42 3.10 -5.56 19.47
N ARG A 43 3.16 -6.46 18.49
CA ARG A 43 2.86 -7.90 18.63
C ARG A 43 3.80 -8.74 17.74
N PRO A 44 5.08 -8.87 18.08
CA PRO A 44 6.09 -9.50 17.20
C PRO A 44 5.74 -10.94 16.82
N LEU A 45 5.17 -11.72 17.74
CA LEU A 45 4.70 -13.08 17.48
C LEU A 45 3.58 -13.14 16.42
N TRP A 46 2.65 -12.18 16.46
CA TRP A 46 1.54 -12.12 15.51
C TRP A 46 2.01 -11.63 14.14
N THR A 47 2.96 -10.70 14.11
CA THR A 47 3.62 -10.24 12.88
C THR A 47 4.38 -11.38 12.21
N ALA A 48 5.15 -12.15 12.97
CA ALA A 48 5.83 -13.35 12.47
C ALA A 48 4.84 -14.39 11.96
N GLY A 49 3.74 -14.63 12.68
CA GLY A 49 2.65 -15.51 12.26
C GLY A 49 1.98 -15.04 10.96
N ALA A 50 1.74 -13.73 10.82
CA ALA A 50 1.16 -13.15 9.61
C ALA A 50 2.10 -13.29 8.40
N LEU A 51 3.40 -13.05 8.58
CA LEU A 51 4.41 -13.28 7.54
C LEU A 51 4.48 -14.76 7.14
N ALA A 52 4.50 -15.67 8.12
CA ALA A 52 4.52 -17.11 7.88
C ALA A 52 3.26 -17.56 7.11
N LEU A 53 2.08 -17.06 7.50
CA LEU A 53 0.83 -17.34 6.81
C LEU A 53 0.86 -16.85 5.35
N LEU A 54 1.37 -15.65 5.10
CA LEU A 54 1.53 -15.12 3.75
C LEU A 54 2.47 -15.99 2.91
N VAL A 55 3.60 -16.42 3.47
CA VAL A 55 4.53 -17.35 2.79
C VAL A 55 3.84 -18.68 2.48
N ILE A 56 3.09 -19.26 3.42
CA ILE A 56 2.34 -20.51 3.20
C ILE A 56 1.32 -20.33 2.07
N LEU A 57 0.59 -19.22 2.04
CA LEU A 57 -0.37 -18.93 0.98
C LEU A 57 0.33 -18.77 -0.38
N TRP A 58 1.52 -18.18 -0.41
CA TRP A 58 2.32 -18.07 -1.63
C TRP A 58 2.81 -19.41 -2.13
N LEU A 59 3.30 -20.27 -1.23
CA LEU A 59 3.70 -21.64 -1.57
C LEU A 59 2.49 -22.44 -2.08
N LEU A 60 1.34 -22.32 -1.42
CA LEU A 60 0.10 -22.96 -1.85
C LEU A 60 -0.31 -22.48 -3.25
N ARG A 61 -0.26 -21.17 -3.51
CA ARG A 61 -0.53 -20.60 -4.83
C ARG A 61 0.46 -21.14 -5.87
N TRP A 62 1.75 -21.22 -5.53
CA TRP A 62 2.76 -21.76 -6.43
C TRP A 62 2.48 -23.22 -6.77
N MET A 63 2.11 -24.05 -5.78
CA MET A 63 1.76 -25.45 -6.01
C MET A 63 0.51 -25.63 -6.89
N VAL A 64 -0.53 -24.81 -6.67
CA VAL A 64 -1.82 -24.95 -7.35
C VAL A 64 -1.84 -24.27 -8.71
N ARG A 65 -1.33 -23.03 -8.80
CA ARG A 65 -1.40 -22.19 -10.02
C ARG A 65 -0.09 -22.11 -10.79
N ARG A 66 1.03 -22.59 -10.24
CA ARG A 66 2.39 -22.49 -10.82
C ARG A 66 2.82 -21.05 -11.15
N GLU A 67 2.24 -20.08 -10.45
CA GLU A 67 2.51 -18.65 -10.61
C GLU A 67 3.16 -18.09 -9.33
N PRO A 68 4.48 -18.26 -9.13
CA PRO A 68 5.15 -17.83 -7.91
C PRO A 68 5.25 -16.31 -7.82
N TRP A 69 5.35 -15.56 -8.94
CA TRP A 69 5.43 -14.10 -8.97
C TRP A 69 4.78 -13.53 -10.24
N PRO A 70 4.11 -12.36 -10.21
CA PRO A 70 3.59 -11.74 -11.42
C PRO A 70 4.72 -11.37 -12.37
N VAL A 71 4.54 -11.62 -13.67
CA VAL A 71 5.52 -11.22 -14.70
C VAL A 71 5.30 -9.74 -15.02
N THR A 72 6.19 -8.88 -14.53
CA THR A 72 6.15 -7.43 -14.78
C THR A 72 7.48 -6.95 -15.35
N PRO A 73 7.51 -5.86 -16.15
CA PRO A 73 8.77 -5.29 -16.65
C PRO A 73 9.69 -4.80 -15.52
N PHE A 74 9.15 -4.60 -14.31
CA PHE A 74 9.88 -4.15 -13.13
C PHE A 74 10.51 -5.29 -12.32
N ASN A 75 10.35 -6.56 -12.73
CA ASN A 75 10.85 -7.70 -11.95
C ASN A 75 12.36 -7.62 -11.66
N GLY A 76 13.17 -7.10 -12.60
CA GLY A 76 14.61 -6.90 -12.37
C GLY A 76 14.88 -5.86 -11.28
N ALA A 77 14.17 -4.73 -11.30
CA ALA A 77 14.29 -3.70 -10.27
C ALA A 77 13.79 -4.20 -8.91
N LEU A 78 12.70 -4.96 -8.88
CA LEU A 78 12.17 -5.55 -7.65
C LEU A 78 13.11 -6.61 -7.06
N LEU A 79 13.78 -7.41 -7.90
CA LEU A 79 14.77 -8.36 -7.45
C LEU A 79 15.97 -7.65 -6.83
N LEU A 80 16.51 -6.63 -7.51
CA LEU A 80 17.60 -5.82 -6.98
C LEU A 80 17.20 -5.15 -5.65
N PHE A 81 15.99 -4.59 -5.59
CA PHE A 81 15.45 -3.99 -4.38
C PHE A 81 15.35 -5.01 -3.24
N ALA A 82 14.79 -6.20 -3.50
CA ALA A 82 14.68 -7.28 -2.52
C ALA A 82 16.05 -7.78 -2.03
N LEU A 83 17.07 -7.81 -2.90
CA LEU A 83 18.45 -8.14 -2.52
C LEU A 83 19.12 -7.04 -1.69
N MET A 84 18.75 -5.78 -1.90
CA MET A 84 19.30 -4.66 -1.12
C MET A 84 18.73 -4.58 0.30
N VAL A 85 17.53 -5.12 0.56
CA VAL A 85 16.94 -5.16 1.91
C VAL A 85 17.86 -5.86 2.94
N PRO A 86 18.32 -7.11 2.74
CA PRO A 86 19.22 -7.76 3.68
C PRO A 86 20.58 -7.07 3.78
N VAL A 87 21.08 -6.48 2.68
CA VAL A 87 22.31 -5.66 2.71
C VAL A 87 22.14 -4.44 3.61
N GLY A 88 20.99 -3.75 3.54
CA GLY A 88 20.67 -2.63 4.41
C GLY A 88 20.55 -3.03 5.88
N ILE A 89 19.96 -4.20 6.16
CA ILE A 89 19.92 -4.75 7.53
C ILE A 89 21.33 -5.05 8.03
N TRP A 90 22.16 -5.70 7.21
CA TRP A 90 23.52 -6.08 7.58
C TRP A 90 24.44 -4.88 7.79
N ALA A 91 24.29 -3.84 6.98
CA ALA A 91 25.08 -2.62 7.07
C ALA A 91 24.62 -1.67 8.20
N SER A 92 23.47 -1.93 8.83
CA SER A 92 22.92 -1.03 9.83
C SER A 92 23.59 -1.19 11.20
N ALA A 93 23.91 -0.06 11.82
CA ALA A 93 24.52 -0.02 13.14
C ALA A 93 23.54 -0.33 14.29
N VAL A 94 22.23 -0.24 14.05
CA VAL A 94 21.17 -0.46 15.06
C VAL A 94 20.06 -1.35 14.48
N PRO A 95 20.22 -2.68 14.53
CA PRO A 95 19.26 -3.63 13.97
C PRO A 95 17.85 -3.48 14.53
N GLU A 96 17.72 -3.06 15.78
CA GLU A 96 16.44 -2.92 16.50
C GLU A 96 15.50 -1.91 15.82
N VAL A 97 16.06 -0.89 15.17
CA VAL A 97 15.30 0.13 14.42
C VAL A 97 15.13 -0.26 12.95
N THR A 98 16.06 -1.07 12.43
CA THR A 98 16.14 -1.40 11.00
C THR A 98 15.22 -2.55 10.62
N VAL A 99 15.01 -3.51 11.53
CA VAL A 99 14.12 -4.65 11.32
C VAL A 99 12.67 -4.20 11.11
N PRO A 100 12.08 -3.31 11.94
CA PRO A 100 10.75 -2.76 11.68
C PRO A 100 10.63 -2.10 10.30
N GLU A 101 11.65 -1.34 9.89
CA GLU A 101 11.67 -0.69 8.57
C GLU A 101 11.70 -1.70 7.42
N ALA A 102 12.49 -2.77 7.57
CA ALA A 102 12.52 -3.84 6.58
C ALA A 102 11.16 -4.54 6.45
N VAL A 103 10.42 -4.74 7.55
CA VAL A 103 9.06 -5.29 7.51
C VAL A 103 8.09 -4.35 6.78
N ARG A 104 8.21 -3.04 6.97
CA ARG A 104 7.43 -2.04 6.22
C ARG A 104 7.74 -2.07 4.73
N VAL A 105 9.02 -2.23 4.37
CA VAL A 105 9.45 -2.41 2.97
C VAL A 105 8.86 -3.70 2.38
N LEU A 106 8.89 -4.81 3.12
CA LEU A 106 8.28 -6.08 2.71
C LEU A 106 6.77 -5.93 2.52
N LEU A 107 6.07 -5.20 3.39
CA LEU A 107 4.65 -4.89 3.23
C LEU A 107 4.39 -4.18 1.89
N GLY A 108 5.24 -3.23 1.49
CA GLY A 108 5.16 -2.60 0.16
C GLY A 108 5.26 -3.61 -0.99
N LEU A 109 6.16 -4.58 -0.88
CA LEU A 109 6.33 -5.65 -1.86
C LEU A 109 5.12 -6.61 -1.91
N ILE A 110 4.57 -6.96 -0.73
CA ILE A 110 3.35 -7.76 -0.58
C ILE A 110 2.16 -7.04 -1.23
N ALA A 111 2.02 -5.73 -0.99
CA ALA A 111 0.98 -4.90 -1.59
C ALA A 111 1.12 -4.82 -3.11
N PHE A 112 2.34 -4.59 -3.61
CA PHE A 112 2.61 -4.58 -5.06
C PHE A 112 2.17 -5.89 -5.72
N ARG A 113 2.54 -7.02 -5.13
CA ARG A 113 2.17 -8.36 -5.61
C ARG A 113 0.65 -8.54 -5.63
N ALA A 114 -0.02 -8.21 -4.53
CA ALA A 114 -1.47 -8.37 -4.40
C ALA A 114 -2.22 -7.53 -5.46
N VAL A 115 -1.82 -6.27 -5.65
CA VAL A 115 -2.38 -5.38 -6.67
C VAL A 115 -2.12 -5.92 -8.07
N SER A 116 -0.89 -6.38 -8.36
CA SER A 116 -0.52 -6.92 -9.67
C SER A 116 -1.34 -8.15 -10.07
N PHE A 117 -1.78 -8.96 -9.11
CA PHE A 117 -2.65 -10.10 -9.41
C PHE A 117 -4.15 -9.73 -9.46
N ALA A 118 -4.58 -8.75 -8.67
CA ALA A 118 -5.96 -8.30 -8.61
C ALA A 118 -6.36 -7.45 -9.83
N VAL A 119 -5.45 -6.61 -10.33
CA VAL A 119 -5.69 -5.73 -11.47
C VAL A 119 -5.40 -6.46 -12.78
N ARG A 120 -6.45 -6.98 -13.43
CA ARG A 120 -6.32 -7.69 -14.71
C ARG A 120 -6.95 -6.96 -15.89
N ASP A 121 -7.81 -5.99 -15.63
CA ASP A 121 -8.62 -5.30 -16.62
C ASP A 121 -8.65 -3.78 -16.40
N ARG A 122 -9.16 -3.04 -17.38
CA ARG A 122 -9.23 -1.56 -17.31
C ARG A 122 -10.11 -1.06 -16.17
N ARG A 123 -11.17 -1.79 -15.79
CA ARG A 123 -12.02 -1.39 -14.65
C ARG A 123 -11.29 -1.64 -13.35
N GLY A 124 -10.60 -2.78 -13.20
CA GLY A 124 -9.73 -3.06 -12.06
C GLY A 124 -8.65 -1.99 -11.88
N LEU A 125 -8.03 -1.53 -12.97
CA LEU A 125 -7.03 -0.45 -12.91
C LEU A 125 -7.67 0.87 -12.45
N ALA A 126 -8.84 1.24 -12.98
CA ALA A 126 -9.54 2.45 -12.58
C ALA A 126 -9.93 2.41 -11.09
N LEU A 127 -10.40 1.26 -10.58
CA LEU A 127 -10.70 1.07 -9.17
C LEU A 127 -9.45 1.15 -8.29
N ALA A 128 -8.33 0.55 -8.72
CA ALA A 128 -7.07 0.63 -7.99
C ALA A 128 -6.54 2.07 -7.91
N VAL A 129 -6.60 2.83 -9.02
CA VAL A 129 -6.24 4.24 -9.05
C VAL A 129 -7.16 5.07 -8.16
N LEU A 130 -8.48 4.82 -8.20
CA LEU A 130 -9.44 5.50 -7.32
C LEU A 130 -9.14 5.22 -5.85
N ALA A 131 -8.94 3.95 -5.49
CA ALA A 131 -8.60 3.54 -4.13
C ALA A 131 -7.29 4.19 -3.67
N PHE A 132 -6.27 4.25 -4.53
CA PHE A 132 -5.01 4.92 -4.24
C PHE A 132 -5.20 6.42 -4.05
N CYS A 133 -5.99 7.10 -4.89
CA CYS A 133 -6.30 8.53 -4.72
C CYS A 133 -7.07 8.80 -3.42
N LEU A 134 -8.04 7.95 -3.08
CA LEU A 134 -8.79 8.05 -1.82
C LEU A 134 -7.87 7.84 -0.61
N LEU A 135 -6.95 6.87 -0.68
CA LEU A 135 -5.94 6.64 0.36
C LEU A 135 -5.01 7.85 0.51
N GLY A 136 -4.55 8.42 -0.60
CA GLY A 136 -3.75 9.64 -0.61
C GLY A 136 -4.49 10.83 -0.02
N ALA A 137 -5.77 11.02 -0.36
CA ALA A 137 -6.61 12.07 0.20
C ALA A 137 -6.83 11.88 1.71
N LEU A 138 -7.04 10.63 2.16
CA LEU A 138 -7.15 10.29 3.57
C LEU A 138 -5.84 10.60 4.31
N ILE A 139 -4.70 10.13 3.80
CA ILE A 139 -3.37 10.41 4.38
C ILE A 139 -3.13 11.91 4.43
N THR A 140 -3.49 12.65 3.37
CA THR A 140 -3.33 14.10 3.33
C THR A 140 -4.21 14.78 4.37
N THR A 141 -5.46 14.34 4.52
CA THR A 141 -6.40 14.92 5.50
C THR A 141 -5.95 14.61 6.92
N VAL A 142 -5.59 13.36 7.22
CA VAL A 142 -5.06 12.94 8.53
C VAL A 142 -3.75 13.65 8.83
N GLY A 143 -2.85 13.75 7.86
CA GLY A 143 -1.59 14.49 7.98
C GLY A 143 -1.83 15.99 8.20
N LEU A 144 -2.80 16.59 7.51
CA LEU A 144 -3.16 18.00 7.68
C LEU A 144 -3.74 18.29 9.07
N LEU A 145 -4.55 17.37 9.60
CA LEU A 145 -5.16 17.50 10.92
C LEU A 145 -4.21 17.10 12.06
N GLY A 146 -3.29 16.17 11.82
CA GLY A 146 -2.41 15.59 12.82
C GLY A 146 -0.98 16.15 12.85
N ALA A 147 -0.56 16.90 11.83
CA ALA A 147 0.76 17.51 11.80
C ALA A 147 0.84 18.74 12.73
N ARG A 148 1.97 18.88 13.43
CA ARG A 148 2.28 20.12 14.14
C ARG A 148 2.74 21.17 13.13
N TRP A 149 1.79 22.00 12.70
CA TRP A 149 2.08 23.16 11.87
C TRP A 149 2.89 24.16 12.70
N SER A 150 4.13 24.40 12.30
CA SER A 150 4.91 25.55 12.77
C SER A 150 4.10 26.83 12.52
N ALA A 151 4.30 27.87 13.33
CA ALA A 151 3.51 29.11 13.46
C ALA A 151 3.25 29.93 12.16
N LYS A 152 3.62 29.41 10.99
CA LYS A 152 3.48 29.98 9.64
C LYS A 152 2.02 30.10 9.17
N VAL A 153 1.06 29.32 9.68
CA VAL A 153 -0.36 29.41 9.29
C VAL A 153 -1.29 29.39 10.52
N PRO A 154 -1.60 30.56 11.12
CA PRO A 154 -2.40 30.64 12.35
C PRO A 154 -3.82 30.04 12.22
N VAL A 155 -4.39 30.02 11.01
CA VAL A 155 -5.70 29.42 10.74
C VAL A 155 -5.69 27.89 10.89
N LEU A 156 -4.61 27.22 10.45
CA LEU A 156 -4.46 25.76 10.59
C LEU A 156 -4.13 25.38 12.04
N GLY A 157 -3.36 26.22 12.75
CA GLY A 157 -3.13 26.05 14.20
C GLY A 157 -4.40 26.17 15.04
N ALA A 158 -5.29 27.11 14.71
CA ALA A 158 -6.57 27.30 15.41
C ALA A 158 -7.57 26.15 15.16
N LEU A 159 -7.52 25.51 13.99
CA LEU A 159 -8.30 24.31 13.68
C LEU A 159 -7.69 23.07 14.35
N GLY A 160 -6.37 22.92 14.34
CA GLY A 160 -5.66 21.83 15.02
C GLY A 160 -5.86 21.83 16.55
N GLY A 161 -5.98 23.00 17.18
CA GLY A 161 -6.27 23.12 18.61
C GLY A 161 -7.68 22.68 19.04
N ARG A 162 -8.61 22.48 18.10
CA ARG A 162 -9.97 21.97 18.38
C ARG A 162 -10.15 20.49 18.09
N VAL A 163 -9.20 19.89 17.36
CA VAL A 163 -9.22 18.45 17.06
C VAL A 163 -8.50 17.78 18.23
N PRO A 164 -9.18 16.96 19.06
CA PRO A 164 -8.50 16.19 20.09
C PRO A 164 -7.41 15.37 19.38
N HIS A 165 -6.18 15.44 19.87
CA HIS A 165 -5.04 14.76 19.28
C HIS A 165 -5.30 13.25 19.30
N LEU A 166 -5.95 12.73 18.25
CA LEU A 166 -6.35 11.32 18.15
C LEU A 166 -5.14 10.38 18.04
N ILE A 167 -3.94 10.93 17.80
CA ILE A 167 -2.69 10.20 17.64
C ILE A 167 -1.60 10.98 18.40
N GLU A 168 -1.60 10.89 19.73
CA GLU A 168 -0.54 11.48 20.57
C GLU A 168 0.77 10.69 20.50
N THR A 169 0.69 9.38 20.26
CA THR A 169 1.84 8.48 20.15
C THR A 169 1.54 7.39 19.12
N LEU A 170 2.31 7.33 18.04
CA LEU A 170 2.40 6.13 17.21
C LEU A 170 3.36 5.16 17.92
N PRO A 171 3.03 3.86 18.06
CA PRO A 171 3.86 2.89 18.80
C PRO A 171 5.31 2.75 18.33
N GLU A 172 5.65 3.29 17.15
CA GLU A 172 6.98 3.22 16.54
C GLU A 172 7.59 4.61 16.25
N ASP A 173 7.02 5.67 16.83
CA ASP A 173 7.56 7.02 16.66
C ASP A 173 8.83 7.19 17.50
N GLN A 174 9.91 7.69 16.89
CA GLN A 174 11.22 7.84 17.51
C GLN A 174 11.27 9.08 18.42
N GLY A 175 10.38 9.13 19.41
CA GLY A 175 10.41 10.14 20.47
C GLY A 175 9.89 11.53 20.11
N THR A 176 9.38 11.75 18.89
CA THR A 176 8.64 12.97 18.53
C THR A 176 7.14 12.73 18.58
N PRO A 177 6.39 13.33 19.53
CA PRO A 177 4.94 13.16 19.58
C PRO A 177 4.25 13.89 18.42
N GLY A 178 3.76 13.13 17.44
CA GLY A 178 2.89 13.59 16.36
C GLY A 178 3.46 13.40 14.94
N VAL A 179 2.62 13.60 13.91
CA VAL A 179 3.01 13.38 12.51
C VAL A 179 4.03 14.44 12.07
N ASN A 180 5.25 14.03 11.76
CA ASN A 180 6.29 14.91 11.23
C ASN A 180 5.89 15.41 9.80
N PRO A 181 5.81 16.74 9.57
CA PRO A 181 5.49 17.30 8.26
C PRO A 181 6.40 16.81 7.13
N ASN A 182 7.68 16.54 7.42
CA ASN A 182 8.64 16.08 6.42
C ASN A 182 8.36 14.64 5.96
N HIS A 183 7.90 13.76 6.87
CA HIS A 183 7.51 12.39 6.51
C HIS A 183 6.26 12.40 5.64
N LEU A 184 5.30 13.28 5.96
CA LEU A 184 4.11 13.50 5.14
C LEU A 184 4.49 14.00 3.73
N ALA A 185 5.42 14.96 3.64
CA ALA A 185 5.92 15.46 2.37
C ALA A 185 6.57 14.35 1.51
N GLY A 186 7.39 13.50 2.14
CA GLY A 186 8.00 12.34 1.49
C GLY A 186 6.95 11.40 0.88
N MET A 187 5.89 11.08 1.64
CA MET A 187 4.80 10.25 1.14
C MET A 187 4.04 10.92 -0.01
N LEU A 188 3.71 12.21 0.12
CA LEU A 188 2.97 12.97 -0.90
C LEU A 188 3.74 13.11 -2.21
N THR A 189 5.07 13.09 -2.17
CA THR A 189 5.91 13.10 -3.36
C THR A 189 5.64 11.90 -4.26
N LEU A 190 5.26 10.75 -3.70
CA LEU A 190 4.86 9.56 -4.49
C LEU A 190 3.52 9.73 -5.19
N TYR A 191 2.62 10.56 -4.65
CA TYR A 191 1.32 10.85 -5.26
C TYR A 191 1.40 11.89 -6.37
N LEU A 192 2.44 12.73 -6.37
CA LEU A 192 2.57 13.84 -7.32
C LEU A 192 2.68 13.38 -8.79
N PRO A 193 3.53 12.40 -9.17
CA PRO A 193 3.60 11.90 -10.54
C PRO A 193 2.27 11.32 -11.02
N LEU A 194 1.54 10.62 -10.13
CA LEU A 194 0.23 10.07 -10.46
C LEU A 194 -0.80 11.18 -10.68
N ALA A 195 -0.86 12.17 -9.78
CA ALA A 195 -1.77 13.30 -9.91
C ALA A 195 -1.52 14.06 -11.22
N LEU A 196 -0.24 14.30 -11.56
CA LEU A 196 0.15 14.90 -12.83
C LEU A 196 -0.25 14.03 -14.03
N ALA A 197 -0.02 12.72 -13.97
CA ALA A 197 -0.41 11.79 -15.02
C ALA A 197 -1.94 11.76 -15.24
N LEU A 198 -2.74 11.88 -14.19
CA LEU A 198 -4.21 11.94 -14.28
C LEU A 198 -4.68 13.25 -14.94
N VAL A 199 -4.03 14.37 -14.67
CA VAL A 199 -4.38 15.67 -15.27
C VAL A 199 -3.88 15.78 -16.72
N VAL A 200 -2.65 15.35 -17.00
CA VAL A 200 -1.99 15.51 -18.30
C VAL A 200 -2.27 14.35 -19.26
N GLY A 201 -2.32 13.12 -18.77
CA GLY A 201 -2.52 11.93 -19.59
C GLY A 201 -3.96 11.77 -20.11
N TRP A 202 -4.93 12.32 -19.38
CA TRP A 202 -6.35 12.24 -19.76
C TRP A 202 -6.71 12.95 -21.07
N PRO A 203 -6.29 14.21 -21.32
CA PRO A 203 -6.52 14.87 -22.61
C PRO A 203 -5.75 14.24 -23.77
N LEU A 204 -4.60 13.60 -23.52
CA LEU A 204 -3.77 12.98 -24.57
C LEU A 204 -4.34 11.65 -25.07
N ALA A 205 -4.95 10.85 -24.18
CA ALA A 205 -5.50 9.53 -24.51
C ALA A 205 -6.88 9.57 -25.19
N ARG A 206 -7.59 10.71 -25.20
CA ARG A 206 -9.00 10.82 -25.62
C ARG A 206 -9.30 11.94 -26.62
N ARG A 207 -8.42 12.21 -27.58
CA ARG A 207 -8.75 13.04 -28.78
C ARG A 207 -9.91 12.50 -29.66
N VAL A 208 -10.61 11.43 -29.25
CA VAL A 208 -11.59 10.71 -30.11
C VAL A 208 -13.03 10.71 -29.60
N THR A 209 -13.36 11.02 -28.34
CA THR A 209 -14.78 11.09 -27.93
C THR A 209 -15.05 12.13 -26.84
N ALA A 210 -15.96 13.05 -27.15
CA ALA A 210 -16.44 14.12 -26.29
C ALA A 210 -17.17 13.56 -25.06
N GLY A 211 -16.47 13.55 -23.93
CA GLY A 211 -17.08 13.47 -22.60
C GLY A 211 -16.02 13.37 -21.49
N PRO A 212 -15.29 14.44 -21.12
CA PRO A 212 -14.19 14.32 -20.14
C PRO A 212 -14.20 15.33 -18.96
N ALA A 213 -15.15 16.26 -18.86
CA ALA A 213 -15.11 17.30 -17.81
C ALA A 213 -15.30 16.73 -16.38
N ALA A 214 -16.11 15.68 -16.24
CA ALA A 214 -16.45 15.09 -14.95
C ALA A 214 -15.26 14.40 -14.24
N ALA A 215 -14.26 13.91 -14.98
CA ALA A 215 -13.06 13.27 -14.41
C ALA A 215 -11.88 14.24 -14.24
N LEU A 216 -11.89 15.36 -14.97
CA LEU A 216 -10.84 16.37 -14.89
C LEU A 216 -10.91 17.17 -13.57
N LEU A 217 -12.12 17.59 -13.17
CA LEU A 217 -12.35 18.31 -11.91
C LEU A 217 -11.81 17.57 -10.68
N PRO A 218 -12.13 16.28 -10.42
CA PRO A 218 -11.58 15.56 -9.28
C PRO A 218 -10.07 15.34 -9.39
N SER A 219 -9.53 15.16 -10.61
CA SER A 219 -8.07 15.01 -10.81
C SER A 219 -7.31 16.30 -10.51
N LEU A 220 -7.85 17.45 -10.93
CA LEU A 220 -7.32 18.77 -10.59
C LEU A 220 -7.41 19.06 -9.10
N ALA A 221 -8.54 18.72 -8.47
CA ALA A 221 -8.71 18.87 -7.02
C ALA A 221 -7.69 18.02 -6.24
N PHE A 222 -7.46 16.78 -6.68
CA PHE A 222 -6.45 15.91 -6.08
C PHE A 222 -5.02 16.46 -6.26
N LEU A 223 -4.68 16.94 -7.46
CA LEU A 223 -3.39 17.58 -7.71
C LEU A 223 -3.20 18.83 -6.84
N ALA A 224 -4.20 19.70 -6.75
CA ALA A 224 -4.16 20.90 -5.93
C ALA A 224 -3.98 20.56 -4.44
N LEU A 225 -4.64 19.51 -3.97
CA LEU A 225 -4.51 19.00 -2.61
C LEU A 225 -3.07 18.53 -2.33
N VAL A 226 -2.52 17.66 -3.18
CA VAL A 226 -1.15 17.11 -3.03
C VAL A 226 -0.09 18.21 -3.15
N ALA A 227 -0.17 19.06 -4.17
CA ALA A 227 0.78 20.14 -4.38
C ALA A 227 0.69 21.21 -3.27
N GLY A 228 -0.51 21.59 -2.87
CA GLY A 228 -0.74 22.55 -1.79
C GLY A 228 -0.18 22.06 -0.46
N THR A 229 -0.40 20.78 -0.12
CA THR A 229 0.16 20.20 1.10
C THR A 229 1.67 20.07 1.04
N LEU A 230 2.26 19.67 -0.10
CA LEU A 230 3.72 19.67 -0.28
C LEU A 230 4.34 21.05 -0.03
N LEU A 231 3.75 22.11 -0.58
CA LEU A 231 4.20 23.49 -0.37
C LEU A 231 4.13 23.90 1.10
N LEU A 232 3.07 23.50 1.80
CA LEU A 232 2.93 23.77 3.23
C LEU A 232 3.93 22.99 4.10
N THR A 233 4.34 21.80 3.66
CA THR A 233 5.29 20.94 4.38
C THR A 233 6.76 21.26 4.12
N GLN A 234 7.09 22.23 3.26
CA GLN A 234 8.51 22.58 3.04
C GLN A 234 9.15 23.20 4.28
N SER A 235 10.12 22.49 4.85
CA SER A 235 11.07 23.03 5.82
C SER A 235 12.05 23.96 5.08
N ARG A 236 12.07 25.24 5.45
CA ARG A 236 13.14 26.18 5.11
C ARG A 236 14.09 26.26 6.29
#